data_AF-A0A5K0YII8-F1
#
_entry.id   AF-A0A5K0YII8-F1
#
_cell.length_a   1.000
_cell.length_b   1.000
_cell.length_c   1.000
_cell.angle_alpha   90.00
_cell.angle_beta   90.00
_cell.angle_gamma   90.00
#
_symmetry.space_group_name_H-M   'P 1'
#
loop_
_entity.id
_entity.type
_entity.pdbx_description
1 polymer ?
#
loop_
_entity_poly.entity_id
_entity_poly.type
_entity_poly.pdbx_seq_one_letter_code
_entity_poly.pdbx_strand_id
1 'polypeptide(L)' 'MVLSQKIHEAFKGAVERVTGPRTVSAFREKGVLSIDEFVIAGDNLVSKCPTWS' A
#
# COMPACT_ATOMS: atom_id res chain seq x y z
N MET A 1 -7.34 -4.68 -27.11
CA MET A 1 -6.54 -4.72 -25.86
C MET A 1 -6.31 -3.34 -25.23
N VAL A 2 -6.05 -2.28 -26.02
CA VAL A 2 -5.76 -0.92 -25.47
C VAL A 2 -6.95 -0.24 -24.78
N LEU A 3 -8.20 -0.41 -25.27
CA LEU A 3 -9.37 0.27 -24.69
C LEU A 3 -9.71 -0.23 -23.28
N SER A 4 -9.60 -1.55 -23.05
CA SER A 4 -9.84 -2.16 -21.74
C SER A 4 -8.81 -1.72 -20.71
N GLN A 5 -7.53 -1.59 -21.09
CA GLN A 5 -6.49 -1.03 -20.22
C GLN A 5 -6.79 0.43 -19.85
N LYS A 6 -7.20 1.27 -20.81
CA LYS A 6 -7.57 2.67 -20.52
C LYS A 6 -8.74 2.81 -19.56
N ILE A 7 -9.77 1.96 -19.70
CA ILE A 7 -10.90 1.94 -18.77
C ILE A 7 -10.46 1.46 -17.38
N HIS A 8 -9.61 0.43 -17.31
CA HIS A 8 -9.05 -0.07 -16.05
C HIS A 8 -8.25 1.00 -15.31
N GLU A 9 -7.35 1.70 -16.00
CA GLU A 9 -6.55 2.78 -15.40
C GLU A 9 -7.41 3.95 -14.92
N ALA A 10 -8.42 4.34 -15.70
CA ALA A 10 -9.35 5.40 -15.29
C ALA A 10 -10.15 5.01 -14.04
N PHE A 11 -10.63 3.76 -13.98
CA PHE A 11 -11.34 3.23 -12.82
C PHE A 11 -10.43 3.13 -11.60
N LYS A 12 -9.24 2.54 -11.76
CA LYS A 12 -8.23 2.42 -10.71
C LYS A 12 -7.88 3.77 -10.11
N GLY A 13 -7.58 4.77 -10.94
CA GLY A 13 -7.26 6.11 -10.47
C GLY A 13 -8.43 6.82 -9.77
N ALA A 14 -9.69 6.53 -10.13
CA ALA A 14 -10.85 7.03 -9.40
C ALA A 14 -10.97 6.36 -8.02
N VAL A 15 -10.80 5.04 -7.95
CA VAL A 15 -10.86 4.29 -6.69
C VAL A 15 -9.75 4.75 -5.74
N GLU A 16 -8.50 4.82 -6.19
CA GLU A 16 -7.35 5.25 -5.38
C GLU A 16 -7.52 6.66 -4.78
N ARG A 17 -8.25 7.56 -5.46
CA ARG A 17 -8.56 8.91 -4.95
C ARG A 17 -9.65 8.90 -3.88
N VAL A 18 -10.62 8.00 -3.99
CA VAL A 18 -11.77 7.93 -3.07
C VAL A 18 -11.44 7.09 -1.85
N THR A 19 -10.76 5.96 -2.05
CA THR A 19 -10.31 5.08 -0.98
C THR A 19 -8.95 5.54 -0.49
N GLY A 20 -8.96 6.40 0.53
CA GLY A 20 -7.76 6.82 1.21
C GLY A 20 -7.03 5.66 1.91
N PRO A 21 -5.73 5.82 2.20
CA PRO A 21 -4.97 4.84 2.95
C PRO A 21 -5.55 4.68 4.36
N ARG A 22 -5.39 3.49 4.93
CA ARG A 22 -5.90 3.22 6.27
C ARG A 22 -5.04 3.92 7.32
N THR A 23 -5.70 4.67 8.20
CA THR A 23 -5.05 5.42 9.30
C THR A 23 -5.03 4.68 10.63
N VAL A 24 -5.75 3.54 10.72
CA VAL A 24 -5.86 2.73 11.94
C VAL A 24 -5.36 1.32 11.67
N SER A 25 -4.58 0.78 12.60
CA SER A 25 -4.05 -0.60 12.53
C SER A 25 -5.16 -1.63 12.34
N ALA A 26 -4.92 -2.59 11.45
CA ALA A 26 -5.73 -3.80 11.32
C ALA A 26 -4.87 -5.03 11.03
N PHE A 27 -3.59 -4.97 11.40
CA PHE A 27 -2.63 -5.99 11.05
C PHE A 27 -3.00 -7.36 11.63
N ARG A 28 -3.41 -7.42 12.90
CA ARG A 28 -3.73 -8.69 13.58
C ARG A 28 -4.97 -9.38 13.02
N GLU A 29 -5.99 -8.62 12.65
CA GLU A 29 -7.28 -9.19 12.21
C GLU A 29 -7.31 -9.45 10.70
N LYS A 30 -6.74 -8.54 9.91
CA LYS A 30 -6.86 -8.55 8.45
C LYS A 30 -5.54 -8.74 7.72
N GLY A 31 -4.41 -8.69 8.43
CA GLY A 31 -3.08 -8.72 7.81
C GLY A 31 -2.73 -7.46 7.02
N VAL A 32 -3.48 -6.36 7.20
CA VAL A 32 -3.27 -5.10 6.46
C VAL A 32 -2.70 -4.05 7.40
N LEU A 33 -1.60 -3.42 6.96
CA LEU A 33 -0.89 -2.37 7.69
C LEU A 33 -1.49 -0.99 7.39
N SER A 34 -1.43 -0.09 8.37
CA SER A 34 -1.52 1.35 8.10
C SER A 34 -0.22 1.85 7.45
N ILE A 35 -0.22 3.11 6.98
CA ILE A 35 0.99 3.73 6.42
C ILE A 35 2.12 3.74 7.47
N ASP A 36 1.82 4.19 8.69
CA ASP A 36 2.84 4.31 9.74
C ASP A 36 3.44 2.94 10.09
N GLU A 37 2.61 1.91 10.18
CA GLU A 37 3.07 0.55 10.44
C GLU A 37 3.96 0.02 9.31
N PHE A 38 3.62 0.34 8.06
CA PHE A 38 4.43 -0.04 6.91
C PHE A 38 5.81 0.64 6.93
N VAL A 39 5.87 1.94 7.23
CA VAL A 39 7.13 2.69 7.33
C VAL A 39 8.00 2.12 8.45
N ILE A 40 7.44 1.94 9.65
CA ILE A 40 8.17 1.39 10.80
C ILE A 40 8.68 -0.04 10.51
N ALA A 41 7.90 -0.86 9.81
CA ALA A 41 8.32 -2.19 9.41
C ALA A 41 9.47 -2.14 8.40
N GLY A 42 9.40 -1.22 7.43
CA GLY A 42 10.46 -0.98 6.44
C GLY A 42 11.77 -0.52 7.09
N ASP A 43 11.71 0.45 7.99
CA ASP A 43 12.88 0.94 8.72
C ASP A 43 13.55 -0.19 9.52
N ASN A 44 12.74 -1.02 10.17
CA ASN A 44 13.24 -2.20 10.89
C ASN A 44 13.87 -3.24 9.95
N LEU A 45 13.34 -3.41 8.74
CA LEU A 45 13.88 -4.33 7.75
C LEU A 45 15.25 -3.86 7.26
N VAL A 46 15.36 -2.60 6.84
CA VAL A 46 16.63 -2.03 6.35
C VAL A 46 17.69 -2.03 7.45
N SER A 47 17.30 -1.71 8.69
CA SER A 47 18.19 -1.74 9.85
C SER A 47 18.77 -3.13 10.14
N LYS A 48 17.95 -4.18 10.02
CA LYS A 48 18.37 -5.56 10.33
C LYS A 48 19.01 -6.27 9.14
N CYS A 49 18.64 -5.88 7.92
CA CYS A 49 19.06 -6.52 6.68
C CYS A 49 19.62 -5.45 5.73
N PRO A 50 20.93 -5.12 5.82
CA PRO A 50 21.55 -4.03 5.04
C PRO A 50 21.48 -4.20 3.52
N THR A 51 21.13 -5.38 3.01
CA THR A 51 20.94 -5.63 1.57
C THR A 51 19.65 -5.02 1.01
N TRP A 52 18.78 -4.47 1.89
CA TRP A 52 17.49 -3.88 1.53
C TRP A 52 17.52 -2.35 1.41
N SER A 53 18.68 -1.71 1.62
CA SER A 53 18.89 -0.27 1.39
C SER A 53 19.13 0.08 -0.07
#